data_AF-A0A093IYF6-F1
#
_entry.id   AF-A0A093IYF6-F1
#
_cell.length_a   1.000
_cell.length_b   1.000
_cell.length_c   1.000
_cell.angle_alpha   90.00
_cell.angle_beta   90.00
_cell.angle_gamma   90.00
#
_symmetry.space_group_name_H-M   'P 1'
#
loop_
_entity.id
_entity.type
_entity.pdbx_description
1 polymer ?
#
loop_
_entity_poly.entity_id
_entity_poly.type
_entity_poly.pdbx_seq_one_letter_code
_entity_poly.pdbx_strand_id
1 'polypeptide(L)'
;FPGWGSQSSKVQIHHNTWLHFPGHNLRWILTFTLLFVHVCEIAEGIVSDTQMKSRHLHLFLPAIMGFVAATVSIVYYHNIETSNFPKLLLALFLYWIMAFVTKTIKLVRYCQDGVPFSQLRFCITGIMVILYGLLMAVEINVIRVRRYVFFMNPQKVKPPEDLQDLGVRFLQPFVNLLSKATYWWMNTLIISAHKKPVDLKAIGKLPIAMRALTNYVCLKEAYEEQK
;
A
#
# COMPACT_ATOMS: atom_id res chain seq x y z
N PHE A 1 -8.36 -12.36 10.79
CA PHE A 1 -8.14 -13.46 11.75
C PHE A 1 -7.65 -14.78 11.13
N PRO A 2 -8.28 -15.39 10.11
CA PRO A 2 -7.84 -16.70 9.60
C PRO A 2 -6.44 -16.71 8.93
N GLY A 3 -6.04 -15.61 8.26
CA GLY A 3 -4.71 -15.50 7.65
C GLY A 3 -3.56 -15.47 8.67
N TRP A 4 -3.77 -14.86 9.84
CA TRP A 4 -2.77 -14.76 10.90
C TRP A 4 -2.52 -16.12 11.57
N GLY A 5 -3.60 -16.90 11.81
CA GLY A 5 -3.49 -18.26 12.35
C GLY A 5 -2.79 -19.24 11.38
N SER A 6 -2.95 -19.04 10.07
CA SER A 6 -2.26 -19.84 9.05
C SER A 6 -0.77 -19.48 8.95
N GLN A 7 -0.41 -18.20 9.09
CA GLN A 7 1.01 -17.79 9.14
C GLN A 7 1.73 -18.36 10.37
N SER A 8 1.06 -18.43 11.53
CA SER A 8 1.65 -18.98 12.75
C SER A 8 1.92 -20.49 12.70
N SER A 9 1.24 -21.25 11.84
CA SER A 9 1.40 -22.71 11.72
C SER A 9 2.36 -23.15 10.61
N LYS A 10 2.68 -22.27 9.64
CA LYS A 10 3.54 -22.57 8.47
C LYS A 10 4.83 -21.72 8.41
N VAL A 11 5.36 -21.28 9.55
CA VAL A 11 6.53 -20.39 9.65
C VAL A 11 7.79 -20.95 8.93
N GLN A 12 7.87 -22.26 8.68
CA GLN A 12 9.03 -22.87 8.01
C GLN A 12 8.96 -22.96 6.47
N ILE A 13 7.81 -22.72 5.82
CA ILE A 13 7.67 -22.90 4.36
C ILE A 13 7.15 -21.61 3.68
N HIS A 14 7.63 -20.45 4.13
CA HIS A 14 7.40 -19.20 3.39
C HIS A 14 8.59 -18.96 2.45
N HIS A 15 8.59 -19.68 1.31
CA HIS A 15 9.39 -19.21 0.18
C HIS A 15 8.78 -17.87 -0.26
N ASN A 16 9.52 -16.79 -0.01
CA ASN A 16 9.06 -15.42 -0.22
C ASN A 16 8.88 -15.15 -1.71
N THR A 17 7.75 -15.58 -2.25
CA THR A 17 7.32 -15.26 -3.61
C THR A 17 6.65 -13.89 -3.64
N TRP A 18 7.35 -12.88 -3.12
CA TRP A 18 6.83 -11.51 -3.02
C TRP A 18 6.72 -10.94 -4.43
N LEU A 19 5.51 -10.65 -4.85
CA LEU A 19 5.24 -10.16 -6.18
C LEU A 19 4.38 -8.92 -6.09
N HIS A 20 5.00 -7.76 -6.32
CA HIS A 20 4.27 -6.51 -6.31
C HIS A 20 3.25 -6.46 -7.45
N PHE A 21 2.04 -6.00 -7.12
CA PHE A 21 1.06 -5.68 -8.15
C PHE A 21 1.49 -4.40 -8.91
N PRO A 22 1.15 -4.27 -10.20
CA PRO A 22 1.40 -3.03 -10.94
C PRO A 22 0.73 -1.85 -10.22
N GLY A 23 1.42 -0.72 -10.09
CA GLY A 23 0.91 0.43 -9.34
C GLY A 23 1.05 0.33 -7.81
N HIS A 24 1.78 -0.64 -7.28
CA HIS A 24 2.05 -0.79 -5.83
C HIS A 24 2.54 0.51 -5.16
N ASN A 25 3.59 1.14 -5.69
CA ASN A 25 4.15 2.36 -5.10
C ASN A 25 3.13 3.50 -5.05
N LEU A 26 2.40 3.70 -6.16
CA LEU A 26 1.36 4.73 -6.26
C LEU A 26 0.23 4.48 -5.25
N ARG A 27 -0.20 3.22 -5.07
CA ARG A 27 -1.20 2.85 -4.07
C ARG A 27 -0.75 3.22 -2.66
N TRP A 28 0.50 2.91 -2.29
CA TRP A 28 1.02 3.25 -0.97
C TRP A 28 1.06 4.76 -0.74
N ILE A 29 1.58 5.52 -1.72
CA ILE A 29 1.63 6.98 -1.64
C ILE A 29 0.22 7.57 -1.46
N LEU A 30 -0.72 7.19 -2.32
CA LEU A 30 -2.11 7.65 -2.24
C LEU A 30 -2.77 7.27 -0.90
N THR A 31 -2.49 6.08 -0.38
CA THR A 31 -3.06 5.64 0.91
C THR A 31 -2.46 6.42 2.08
N PHE A 32 -1.17 6.73 2.06
CA PHE A 32 -0.57 7.59 3.09
C PHE A 32 -1.12 9.01 3.04
N THR A 33 -1.26 9.58 1.84
CA THR A 33 -1.91 10.88 1.67
C THR A 33 -3.36 10.83 2.16
N LEU A 34 -4.10 9.77 1.87
CA LEU A 34 -5.47 9.58 2.36
C LEU A 34 -5.53 9.51 3.90
N LEU A 35 -4.62 8.78 4.54
CA LEU A 35 -4.54 8.71 6.00
C LEU A 35 -4.23 10.09 6.61
N PHE A 36 -3.32 10.84 6.00
CA PHE A 36 -3.01 12.21 6.43
C PHE A 36 -4.24 13.13 6.33
N VAL A 37 -4.96 13.09 5.20
CA VAL A 37 -6.17 13.90 5.02
C VAL A 37 -7.29 13.47 5.99
N HIS A 38 -7.38 12.19 6.36
CA HIS A 38 -8.31 11.75 7.43
C HIS A 38 -7.93 12.35 8.79
N VAL A 39 -6.64 12.40 9.13
CA VAL A 39 -6.18 13.07 10.36
C VAL A 39 -6.56 14.56 10.32
N CYS A 40 -6.44 15.22 9.18
CA CYS A 40 -6.91 16.60 9.00
C CYS A 40 -8.43 16.73 9.17
N GLU A 41 -9.23 15.81 8.61
CA GLU A 41 -10.70 15.80 8.78
C GLU A 41 -11.10 15.58 10.25
N ILE A 42 -10.37 14.73 10.98
CA ILE A 42 -10.57 14.52 12.42
C ILE A 42 -10.22 15.79 13.21
N ALA A 43 -9.07 16.39 12.93
CA ALA A 43 -8.63 17.61 13.61
C ALA A 43 -9.60 18.78 13.38
N GLU A 44 -10.04 18.99 12.13
CA GLU A 44 -11.07 19.97 11.80
C GLU A 44 -12.39 19.66 12.53
N GLY A 45 -12.83 18.40 12.54
CA GLY A 45 -14.05 17.99 13.23
C GLY A 45 -14.01 18.23 14.75
N ILE A 46 -12.87 17.99 15.40
CA ILE A 46 -12.68 18.25 16.83
C ILE A 46 -12.68 19.75 17.12
N VAL A 47 -11.93 20.55 16.36
CA VAL A 47 -11.86 22.00 16.55
C VAL A 47 -13.25 22.63 16.35
N SER A 48 -13.97 22.21 15.31
CA SER A 48 -15.34 22.67 15.06
C SER A 48 -16.32 22.27 16.17
N ASP A 49 -16.20 21.07 16.75
CA ASP A 49 -17.04 20.63 17.89
C ASP A 49 -16.80 21.48 19.15
N THR A 50 -15.54 21.83 19.44
CA THR A 50 -15.19 22.63 20.64
C THR A 50 -15.76 24.05 20.63
N GLN A 51 -16.12 24.58 19.45
CA GLN A 51 -16.72 25.91 19.31
C GLN A 51 -18.26 25.89 19.39
N MET A 52 -18.88 24.71 19.38
CA MET A 52 -20.34 24.57 19.42
C MET A 52 -20.86 24.34 20.85
N LYS A 53 -22.08 24.81 21.13
CA LYS A 53 -22.71 24.67 22.46
C LYS A 53 -23.12 23.23 22.81
N SER A 54 -23.12 22.32 21.84
CA SER A 54 -23.54 20.92 21.98
C SER A 54 -22.51 20.00 21.33
N ARG A 55 -22.43 18.75 21.80
CA ARG A 55 -21.56 17.71 21.22
C ARG A 55 -22.17 17.19 19.93
N HIS A 56 -21.44 17.38 18.83
CA HIS A 56 -21.81 16.95 17.49
C HIS A 56 -20.83 15.88 17.01
N LEU A 57 -20.92 14.68 17.61
CA LEU A 57 -20.10 13.49 17.29
C LEU A 57 -20.04 13.15 15.80
N HIS A 58 -21.10 13.45 15.04
CA HIS A 58 -21.17 13.23 13.60
C HIS A 58 -20.12 14.01 12.79
N LEU A 59 -19.48 15.03 13.39
CA LEU A 59 -18.45 15.85 12.75
C LEU A 59 -17.14 15.08 12.55
N PHE A 60 -16.76 14.20 13.49
CA PHE A 60 -15.47 13.52 13.48
C PHE A 60 -15.57 11.99 13.51
N LEU A 61 -16.69 11.40 13.97
CA LEU A 61 -16.87 9.96 14.02
C LEU A 61 -16.76 9.28 12.63
N PRO A 62 -17.35 9.82 11.54
CA PRO A 62 -17.17 9.27 10.20
C PRO A 62 -15.71 9.34 9.72
N ALA A 63 -14.96 10.36 10.13
CA ALA A 63 -13.55 10.52 9.77
C ALA A 63 -12.67 9.49 10.50
N ILE A 64 -12.93 9.22 11.79
CA ILE A 64 -12.25 8.16 12.54
C ILE A 64 -12.52 6.78 11.92
N MET A 65 -13.79 6.49 11.59
CA MET A 65 -14.13 5.23 10.91
C MET A 65 -13.45 5.12 9.54
N GLY A 66 -13.38 6.23 8.80
CA GLY A 66 -12.66 6.32 7.53
C GLY A 66 -11.16 6.05 7.66
N PHE A 67 -10.52 6.60 8.69
CA PHE A 67 -9.11 6.36 9.01
C PHE A 67 -8.82 4.89 9.34
N VAL A 68 -9.65 4.28 10.19
CA VAL A 68 -9.53 2.86 10.54
C VAL A 68 -9.73 2.01 9.29
N ALA A 69 -10.75 2.31 8.47
CA ALA A 69 -11.01 1.59 7.24
C ALA A 69 -9.85 1.69 6.23
N ALA A 70 -9.22 2.86 6.07
CA ALA A 70 -8.05 3.05 5.23
C ALA A 70 -6.81 2.29 5.77
N THR A 71 -6.67 2.20 7.09
CA THR A 71 -5.60 1.40 7.72
C THR A 71 -5.82 -0.10 7.50
N VAL A 72 -7.07 -0.56 7.68
CA VAL A 72 -7.42 -1.97 7.43
C VAL A 72 -7.29 -2.30 5.94
N SER A 73 -7.64 -1.39 5.03
CA SER A 73 -7.55 -1.62 3.59
C SER A 73 -6.10 -1.81 3.12
N ILE A 74 -5.13 -1.05 3.64
CA ILE A 74 -3.72 -1.22 3.30
C ILE A 74 -3.12 -2.51 3.88
N VAL A 75 -3.51 -2.88 5.11
CA VAL A 75 -3.12 -4.16 5.73
C VAL A 75 -3.72 -5.33 4.94
N TYR A 76 -4.99 -5.20 4.53
CA TYR A 76 -5.66 -6.19 3.70
C TYR A 76 -4.97 -6.37 2.34
N TYR A 77 -4.60 -5.26 1.69
CA TYR A 77 -3.83 -5.28 0.45
C TYR A 77 -2.49 -5.99 0.62
N HIS A 78 -1.72 -5.65 1.66
CA HIS A 78 -0.42 -6.27 1.92
C HIS A 78 -0.52 -7.78 2.15
N ASN A 79 -1.58 -8.22 2.83
CA ASN A 79 -1.86 -9.65 3.01
C ASN A 79 -2.21 -10.34 1.69
N ILE A 80 -2.99 -9.70 0.81
CA ILE A 80 -3.30 -10.26 -0.51
C ILE A 80 -2.06 -10.35 -1.39
N GLU A 81 -1.22 -9.33 -1.36
CA GLU A 81 0.06 -9.30 -2.09
C GLU A 81 1.00 -10.43 -1.62
N THR A 82 1.08 -10.65 -0.31
CA THR A 82 1.85 -11.76 0.26
C THR A 82 1.26 -13.12 -0.10
N SER A 83 -0.06 -13.21 -0.18
CA SER A 83 -0.79 -14.47 -0.48
C SER A 83 -0.94 -14.75 -1.98
N ASN A 84 -0.61 -13.80 -2.85
CA ASN A 84 -0.76 -13.87 -4.31
C ASN A 84 -2.16 -14.32 -4.80
N PHE A 85 -3.24 -13.94 -4.10
CA PHE A 85 -4.61 -14.32 -4.47
C PHE A 85 -5.43 -13.10 -4.95
N PRO A 86 -5.32 -12.72 -6.23
CA PRO A 86 -5.85 -11.45 -6.73
C PRO A 86 -7.39 -11.35 -6.71
N LYS A 87 -8.13 -12.48 -6.69
CA LYS A 87 -9.59 -12.46 -6.62
C LYS A 87 -10.13 -11.76 -5.37
N LEU A 88 -9.38 -11.75 -4.27
CA LEU A 88 -9.74 -11.02 -3.04
C LEU A 88 -9.66 -9.49 -3.20
N LEU A 89 -8.91 -8.97 -4.18
CA LEU A 89 -8.87 -7.53 -4.47
C LEU A 89 -10.22 -6.98 -4.93
N LEU A 90 -11.12 -7.84 -5.42
CA LEU A 90 -12.46 -7.40 -5.86
C LEU A 90 -13.25 -6.80 -4.70
N ALA A 91 -13.14 -7.35 -3.49
CA ALA A 91 -13.78 -6.80 -2.30
C ALA A 91 -13.24 -5.40 -1.97
N LEU A 92 -11.92 -5.20 -2.12
CA LEU A 92 -11.28 -3.91 -1.92
C LEU A 92 -11.73 -2.88 -2.98
N PHE A 93 -11.89 -3.31 -4.23
CA PHE A 93 -12.41 -2.47 -5.30
C PHE A 93 -13.85 -2.00 -5.04
N LEU A 94 -14.74 -2.91 -4.61
CA LEU A 94 -16.11 -2.56 -4.22
C LEU A 94 -16.14 -1.57 -3.05
N TYR A 95 -15.25 -1.74 -2.07
CA TYR A 95 -15.09 -0.79 -0.97
C TYR A 95 -14.74 0.62 -1.49
N TRP A 96 -13.77 0.75 -2.40
CA TRP A 96 -13.39 2.05 -2.96
C TRP A 96 -14.53 2.73 -3.72
N ILE A 97 -15.34 1.96 -4.47
CA ILE A 97 -16.54 2.49 -5.14
C ILE A 97 -17.52 3.06 -4.11
N MET A 98 -17.84 2.30 -3.06
CA MET A 98 -18.78 2.76 -2.02
C MET A 98 -18.25 3.99 -1.28
N ALA A 99 -16.96 4.02 -0.95
CA ALA A 99 -16.31 5.17 -0.31
C ALA A 99 -16.32 6.41 -1.21
N PHE A 100 -16.06 6.25 -2.51
CA PHE A 100 -16.11 7.33 -3.49
C PHE A 100 -17.53 7.89 -3.64
N VAL A 101 -18.55 7.03 -3.78
CA VAL A 101 -19.95 7.45 -3.92
C VAL A 101 -20.41 8.21 -2.67
N THR A 102 -20.15 7.68 -1.48
CA THR A 102 -20.57 8.33 -0.22
C THR A 102 -19.91 9.69 -0.01
N LYS A 103 -18.61 9.83 -0.28
CA LYS A 103 -17.91 11.13 -0.20
C LYS A 103 -18.36 12.11 -1.30
N THR A 104 -18.69 11.61 -2.49
CA THR A 104 -19.24 12.42 -3.58
C THR A 104 -20.62 12.97 -3.21
N ILE A 105 -21.50 12.15 -2.62
CA ILE A 105 -22.79 12.61 -2.10
C ILE A 105 -22.59 13.72 -1.06
N LYS A 106 -21.65 13.54 -0.11
CA LYS A 106 -21.30 14.56 0.89
C LYS A 106 -20.84 15.87 0.23
N LEU A 107 -20.00 15.79 -0.80
CA LEU A 107 -19.51 16.96 -1.54
C LEU A 107 -20.64 17.69 -2.29
N VAL A 108 -21.51 16.95 -2.99
CA VAL A 108 -22.66 17.51 -3.70
C VAL A 108 -23.62 18.21 -2.73
N ARG A 109 -23.84 17.65 -1.55
CA ARG A 109 -24.64 18.29 -0.49
C ARG A 109 -24.04 19.63 -0.06
N TYR A 110 -22.73 19.72 0.13
CA TYR A 110 -22.09 21.00 0.43
C TYR A 110 -22.25 22.05 -0.68
N CYS A 111 -22.23 21.63 -1.95
CA CYS A 111 -22.52 22.53 -3.06
C CYS A 111 -23.99 23.02 -3.04
N GLN A 112 -24.94 22.15 -2.71
CA GLN A 112 -26.37 22.49 -2.61
C GLN A 112 -26.67 23.42 -1.44
N ASP A 113 -26.01 23.20 -0.31
CA ASP A 113 -26.14 24.02 0.91
C ASP A 113 -25.41 25.37 0.80
N GLY A 114 -24.77 25.66 -0.34
CA GLY A 114 -24.08 26.92 -0.59
C GLY A 114 -22.82 27.11 0.26
N VAL A 115 -22.21 26.02 0.73
CA VAL A 115 -20.99 26.07 1.56
C VAL A 115 -19.85 26.69 0.74
N PRO A 116 -19.24 27.80 1.21
CA PRO A 116 -18.21 28.47 0.43
C PRO A 116 -16.91 27.66 0.42
N PHE A 117 -16.17 27.74 -0.68
CA PHE A 117 -14.85 27.12 -0.84
C PHE A 117 -13.82 27.58 0.20
N SER A 118 -14.07 28.72 0.87
CA SER A 118 -13.23 29.20 1.97
C SER A 118 -13.31 28.32 3.23
N GLN A 119 -14.33 27.47 3.37
CA GLN A 119 -14.41 26.53 4.47
C GLN A 119 -13.47 25.34 4.25
N LEU A 120 -12.57 25.13 5.20
CA LEU A 120 -11.57 24.05 5.18
C LEU A 120 -12.20 22.66 4.96
N ARG A 121 -13.37 22.41 5.55
CA ARG A 121 -14.11 21.15 5.42
C ARG A 121 -14.53 20.84 3.98
N PHE A 122 -14.88 21.86 3.20
CA PHE A 122 -15.20 21.70 1.79
C PHE A 122 -13.96 21.23 1.02
N CYS A 123 -12.83 21.92 1.21
CA CYS A 123 -11.55 21.59 0.58
C CYS A 123 -11.07 20.18 0.94
N ILE A 124 -11.12 19.81 2.23
CA ILE A 124 -10.76 18.46 2.70
C ILE A 124 -11.64 17.41 2.03
N THR A 125 -12.95 17.63 1.98
CA THR A 125 -13.89 16.67 1.34
C THR A 125 -13.64 16.55 -0.16
N GLY A 126 -13.33 17.66 -0.85
CA GLY A 126 -12.95 17.65 -2.26
C GLY A 126 -11.67 16.85 -2.52
N ILE A 127 -10.63 17.07 -1.72
CA ILE A 127 -9.36 16.31 -1.80
C ILE A 127 -9.62 14.81 -1.54
N MET A 128 -10.46 14.48 -0.55
CA MET A 128 -10.86 13.09 -0.28
C MET A 128 -11.50 12.43 -1.50
N VAL A 129 -12.47 13.09 -2.15
CA VAL A 129 -13.13 12.56 -3.36
C VAL A 129 -12.11 12.28 -4.46
N ILE A 130 -11.16 13.19 -4.68
CA ILE A 130 -10.07 13.01 -5.66
C ILE A 130 -9.20 11.80 -5.27
N LEU A 131 -8.77 11.69 -4.00
CA LEU A 131 -7.93 10.58 -3.54
C LEU A 131 -8.63 9.23 -3.67
N TYR A 132 -9.91 9.13 -3.28
CA TYR A 132 -10.71 7.92 -3.46
C TYR A 132 -10.87 7.56 -4.94
N GLY A 133 -11.07 8.55 -5.81
CA GLY A 133 -11.14 8.36 -7.27
C GLY A 133 -9.82 7.86 -7.87
N LEU A 134 -8.69 8.41 -7.44
CA LEU A 134 -7.36 7.96 -7.87
C LEU A 134 -7.06 6.53 -7.40
N LEU A 135 -7.40 6.18 -6.16
CA LEU A 135 -7.26 4.81 -5.64
C LEU A 135 -8.13 3.82 -6.42
N MET A 136 -9.36 4.19 -6.75
CA MET A 136 -10.24 3.41 -7.62
C MET A 136 -9.63 3.22 -9.02
N ALA A 137 -9.06 4.26 -9.62
CA ALA A 137 -8.38 4.17 -10.91
C ALA A 137 -7.16 3.23 -10.87
N VAL A 138 -6.40 3.23 -9.76
CA VAL A 138 -5.31 2.29 -9.54
C VAL A 138 -5.83 0.85 -9.49
N GLU A 139 -6.93 0.57 -8.79
CA GLU A 139 -7.53 -0.79 -8.81
C GLU A 139 -7.99 -1.21 -10.21
N ILE A 140 -8.61 -0.31 -10.98
CA ILE A 140 -9.01 -0.58 -12.37
C ILE A 140 -7.77 -0.95 -13.21
N ASN A 141 -6.66 -0.23 -13.03
CA ASN A 141 -5.41 -0.55 -13.72
C ASN A 141 -4.87 -1.92 -13.32
N VAL A 142 -4.92 -2.30 -12.03
CA VAL A 142 -4.52 -3.64 -11.58
C VAL A 142 -5.41 -4.72 -12.19
N ILE A 143 -6.73 -4.53 -12.22
CA ILE A 143 -7.68 -5.45 -12.85
C ILE A 143 -7.37 -5.61 -14.34
N ARG A 144 -7.11 -4.50 -15.05
CA ARG A 144 -6.78 -4.50 -16.48
C ARG A 144 -5.48 -5.25 -16.77
N VAL A 145 -4.41 -4.98 -16.01
CA VAL A 145 -3.08 -5.56 -16.26
C VAL A 145 -3.04 -7.04 -15.87
N ARG A 146 -3.64 -7.42 -14.74
CA ARG A 146 -3.60 -8.81 -14.24
C ARG A 146 -4.73 -9.69 -14.80
N ARG A 147 -5.74 -9.09 -15.44
CA ARG A 147 -6.83 -9.78 -16.16
C ARG A 147 -7.58 -10.85 -15.33
N TYR A 148 -7.73 -10.69 -14.02
CA TYR A 148 -8.26 -11.75 -13.15
C TYR A 148 -9.78 -11.74 -12.92
N VAL A 149 -10.51 -10.69 -13.33
CA VAL A 149 -11.96 -10.56 -13.04
C VAL A 149 -12.85 -11.00 -14.22
N PHE A 150 -12.36 -11.00 -15.46
CA PHE A 150 -13.20 -11.31 -16.63
C PHE A 150 -12.50 -12.04 -17.79
N PHE A 151 -11.21 -12.38 -17.68
CA PHE A 151 -10.50 -13.06 -18.75
C PHE A 151 -10.28 -14.53 -18.41
N MET A 152 -10.54 -15.40 -19.39
CA MET A 152 -10.42 -16.86 -19.26
C MET A 152 -9.00 -17.34 -18.91
N ASN A 153 -7.97 -16.52 -19.17
CA ASN A 153 -6.58 -16.83 -18.89
C ASN A 153 -5.94 -15.80 -17.94
N PRO A 154 -5.82 -16.10 -16.62
CA PRO A 154 -5.14 -15.21 -15.69
C PRO A 154 -3.64 -15.18 -15.98
N GLN A 155 -3.06 -13.98 -16.10
CA GLN A 155 -1.62 -13.82 -16.30
C GLN A 155 -0.88 -14.13 -14.99
N LYS A 156 -0.40 -15.37 -14.85
CA LYS A 156 0.48 -15.78 -13.75
C LYS A 156 1.88 -15.22 -13.99
N VAL A 157 2.18 -14.10 -13.36
CA VAL A 157 3.55 -13.57 -13.35
C VAL A 157 4.36 -14.36 -12.32
N LYS A 158 5.50 -14.91 -12.75
CA LYS A 158 6.41 -15.63 -11.86
C LYS A 158 7.11 -14.62 -10.92
N PRO A 159 7.35 -14.98 -9.64
CA PRO A 159 8.17 -14.17 -8.73
C PRO A 159 9.58 -13.96 -9.32
N PRO A 160 10.24 -12.82 -9.05
CA PRO A 160 11.61 -12.58 -9.48
C PRO A 160 12.54 -13.73 -9.08
N GLU A 161 13.45 -14.13 -9.97
CA GLU A 161 14.38 -15.25 -9.73
C GLU A 161 15.26 -15.01 -8.49
N ASP A 162 15.56 -13.75 -8.18
CA ASP A 162 16.28 -13.31 -6.97
C ASP A 162 15.64 -13.76 -5.66
N LEU A 163 14.30 -13.76 -5.59
CA LEU A 163 13.55 -14.15 -4.39
C LEU A 163 13.44 -15.68 -4.25
N GLN A 164 13.75 -16.42 -5.33
CA GLN A 164 13.76 -17.88 -5.36
C GLN A 164 15.14 -18.46 -4.96
N ASP A 165 16.21 -17.66 -5.03
CA ASP A 165 17.53 -18.03 -4.51
C ASP A 165 17.53 -17.89 -2.97
N LEU A 166 17.54 -19.04 -2.26
CA LEU A 166 17.58 -19.13 -0.80
C LEU A 166 18.74 -18.36 -0.14
N GLY A 167 19.74 -17.93 -0.93
CA GLY A 167 20.87 -17.15 -0.46
C GLY A 167 20.59 -15.66 -0.25
N VAL A 168 19.55 -15.07 -0.85
CA VAL A 168 19.34 -13.60 -0.80
C VAL A 168 18.64 -13.19 0.49
N ARG A 169 19.39 -12.50 1.37
CA ARG A 169 18.86 -11.97 2.64
C ARG A 169 18.74 -10.44 2.65
N PHE A 170 19.33 -9.77 1.66
CA PHE A 170 19.15 -8.34 1.45
C PHE A 170 17.84 -8.11 0.67
N LEU A 171 16.77 -7.81 1.40
CA LEU A 171 15.41 -7.75 0.86
C LEU A 171 14.95 -6.34 0.45
N GLN A 172 15.75 -5.30 0.71
CA GLN A 172 15.39 -3.88 0.46
C GLN A 172 14.74 -3.63 -0.91
N PRO A 173 15.18 -4.21 -2.05
CA PRO A 173 14.55 -3.93 -3.34
C PRO A 173 13.13 -4.50 -3.48
N PHE A 174 12.82 -5.55 -2.73
CA PHE A 174 11.63 -6.40 -2.89
C PHE A 174 10.54 -6.16 -1.83
N VAL A 175 10.81 -5.30 -0.86
CA VAL A 175 9.84 -4.98 0.20
C VAL A 175 8.92 -3.83 -0.21
N ASN A 176 7.79 -3.74 0.47
CA ASN A 176 6.82 -2.66 0.28
C ASN A 176 7.43 -1.28 0.58
N LEU A 177 6.79 -0.22 0.09
CA LEU A 177 7.31 1.14 0.22
C LEU A 177 7.56 1.54 1.69
N LEU A 178 6.67 1.13 2.61
CA LEU A 178 6.80 1.44 4.03
C LEU A 178 8.05 0.77 4.65
N SER A 179 8.30 -0.50 4.35
CA SER A 179 9.47 -1.24 4.82
C SER A 179 10.76 -0.72 4.19
N LYS A 180 10.71 -0.22 2.93
CA LYS A 180 11.84 0.48 2.30
C LYS A 180 12.20 1.76 3.07
N ALA A 181 11.20 2.54 3.47
CA ALA A 181 11.39 3.81 4.15
C ALA A 181 11.79 3.66 5.63
N THR A 182 11.17 2.71 6.34
CA THR A 182 11.39 2.49 7.78
C THR A 182 12.45 1.44 8.08
N TYR A 183 13.03 0.82 7.04
CA TYR A 183 13.94 -0.33 7.15
C TYR A 183 13.36 -1.50 7.96
N TRP A 184 12.04 -1.68 7.94
CA TRP A 184 11.38 -2.65 8.80
C TRP A 184 11.90 -4.08 8.63
N TRP A 185 12.28 -4.47 7.41
CA TRP A 185 12.86 -5.81 7.13
C TRP A 185 14.15 -6.08 7.91
N MET A 186 14.93 -5.04 8.26
CA MET A 186 16.17 -5.16 9.03
C MET A 186 15.93 -5.62 10.47
N ASN A 187 14.74 -5.43 11.03
CA ASN A 187 14.44 -5.81 12.42
C ASN A 187 14.75 -7.29 12.69
N THR A 188 14.45 -8.16 11.72
CA THR A 188 14.73 -9.60 11.83
C THR A 188 16.23 -9.89 11.91
N LEU A 189 17.05 -9.17 11.13
CA LEU A 189 18.50 -9.29 11.12
C LEU A 189 19.10 -8.74 12.43
N ILE A 190 18.64 -7.57 12.89
CA ILE A 190 19.14 -6.92 14.11
C ILE A 190 18.87 -7.79 15.35
N ILE A 191 17.65 -8.33 15.48
CA ILE A 191 17.30 -9.22 16.61
C ILE A 191 18.12 -10.51 16.56
N SER A 192 18.36 -11.06 15.36
CA SER A 192 19.19 -12.26 15.19
C SER A 192 20.66 -11.99 15.55
N ALA A 193 21.19 -10.83 15.15
CA ALA A 193 22.57 -10.39 15.44
C ALA A 193 22.84 -10.25 16.95
N HIS A 194 21.81 -9.93 17.75
CA HIS A 194 21.95 -9.89 19.20
C HIS A 194 22.08 -11.30 19.81
N LYS A 195 21.48 -12.32 19.19
CA LYS A 195 21.51 -13.71 19.68
C LYS A 195 22.71 -14.50 19.17
N LYS A 196 23.22 -14.17 17.97
CA LYS A 196 24.34 -14.85 17.33
C LYS A 196 25.20 -13.84 16.55
N PRO A 197 26.54 -13.97 16.57
CA PRO A 197 27.40 -13.11 15.77
C PRO A 197 27.07 -13.22 14.28
N VAL A 198 27.23 -12.11 13.56
CA VAL A 198 26.86 -12.02 12.14
C VAL A 198 28.02 -12.54 11.28
N ASP A 199 27.87 -13.77 10.79
CA ASP A 199 28.80 -14.34 9.82
C ASP A 199 28.50 -13.89 8.39
N LEU A 200 29.47 -14.02 7.47
CA LEU A 200 29.28 -13.78 6.04
C LEU A 200 28.12 -14.59 5.44
N LYS A 201 27.89 -15.81 5.94
CA LYS A 201 26.74 -16.64 5.56
C LYS A 201 25.40 -16.05 6.04
N ALA A 202 25.41 -15.28 7.12
CA ALA A 202 24.22 -14.66 7.69
C ALA A 202 23.78 -13.39 6.94
N ILE A 203 24.71 -12.71 6.26
CA ILE A 203 24.46 -11.53 5.41
C ILE A 203 23.77 -11.92 4.09
N GLY A 204 24.07 -13.12 3.58
CA GLY A 204 23.49 -13.65 2.34
C GLY A 204 24.09 -13.03 1.08
N LYS A 205 23.53 -13.40 -0.08
CA LYS A 205 23.89 -12.87 -1.39
C LYS A 205 23.18 -11.54 -1.66
N LEU A 206 23.81 -10.69 -2.47
CA LEU A 206 23.18 -9.49 -3.02
C LEU A 206 22.21 -9.84 -4.16
N PRO A 207 21.10 -9.10 -4.30
CA PRO A 207 20.19 -9.20 -5.43
C PRO A 207 20.91 -8.97 -6.76
N ILE A 208 20.44 -9.59 -7.86
CA ILE A 208 21.05 -9.48 -9.20
C ILE A 208 21.26 -8.01 -9.60
N ALA A 209 20.29 -7.14 -9.35
CA ALA A 209 20.38 -5.72 -9.68
C ALA A 209 21.54 -4.96 -9.01
N MET A 210 22.12 -5.51 -7.94
CA MET A 210 23.26 -4.90 -7.22
C MET A 210 24.56 -5.69 -7.41
N ARG A 211 24.58 -6.71 -8.28
CA ARG A 211 25.79 -7.47 -8.56
C ARG A 211 26.73 -6.66 -9.45
N ALA A 212 28.02 -6.71 -9.14
CA ALA A 212 29.05 -6.00 -9.87
C ALA A 212 29.03 -6.33 -11.38
N LEU A 213 28.79 -7.59 -11.74
CA LEU A 213 28.72 -8.02 -13.14
C LEU A 213 27.56 -7.34 -13.89
N THR A 214 26.38 -7.24 -13.28
CA THR A 214 25.21 -6.59 -13.89
C THR A 214 25.46 -5.11 -14.11
N ASN A 215 26.03 -4.43 -13.12
CA ASN A 215 26.39 -3.01 -13.24
C ASN A 215 27.50 -2.79 -14.28
N TYR A 216 28.47 -3.69 -14.37
CA TYR A 216 29.53 -3.64 -15.38
C TYR A 216 28.97 -3.81 -16.80
N VAL A 217 28.08 -4.77 -17.03
CA VAL A 217 27.44 -4.97 -18.34
C VAL A 217 26.63 -3.73 -18.74
N CYS A 218 25.80 -3.21 -17.83
CA CYS A 218 25.01 -2.00 -18.09
C CYS A 218 25.91 -0.79 -18.42
N LEU A 219 27.01 -0.61 -17.69
CA LEU A 219 27.99 0.44 -17.97
C LEU A 219 28.68 0.24 -19.33
N LYS A 220 29.05 -1.01 -19.65
CA LYS A 220 29.69 -1.36 -20.91
C LYS A 220 28.77 -1.08 -22.11
N GLU A 221 27.51 -1.50 -22.02
CA GLU A 221 26.50 -1.24 -23.06
C GLU A 221 26.32 0.27 -23.28
N ALA A 222 26.16 1.05 -22.20
CA ALA A 222 26.04 2.51 -22.30
C ALA A 222 27.30 3.17 -22.90
N TYR A 223 28.49 2.62 -22.64
CA TYR A 223 29.73 3.09 -23.23
C TYR A 223 29.84 2.74 -24.72
N GLU A 224 29.42 1.54 -25.12
CA GLU A 224 29.38 1.11 -26.53
C GLU A 224 28.35 1.90 -27.35
N GLU A 225 27.20 2.26 -26.77
CA GLU A 225 26.19 3.12 -27.43
C GLU A 225 26.67 4.56 -27.67
N GLN A 226 27.60 5.05 -26.85
CA GLN A 226 28.17 6.40 -26.99
C GLN A 226 29.35 6.49 -27.96
N LYS A 227 29.92 5.34 -28.38
CA LYS A 227 31.11 5.28 -29.24
C LYS A 227 30.74 5.28 -30.72
#